data_AF-A0A9P8F6M5-F1
#
_entry.id   AF-A0A9P8F6M5-F1
#
_cell.length_a   1.000
_cell.length_b   1.000
_cell.length_c   1.000
_cell.angle_alpha   90.00
_cell.angle_beta   90.00
_cell.angle_gamma   90.00
#
_symmetry.space_group_name_H-M   'P 1'
#
loop_
_entity.id
_entity.type
_entity.pdbx_description
1 polymer ?
#
loop_
_entity_poly.entity_id
_entity_poly.type
_entity_poly.pdbx_seq_one_letter_code
_entity_poly.pdbx_strand_id
1 'polypeptide(L)'
;MADKYMLRVTAGSDYDEANQKLVHVNTEQPLSISNSKLDASLTVRIQNYRGEPVNSPSSCTYFETDPHKSDLYSISFSFTPKKDINGHDLVFGNDFDHPIRDKL
;
A
#
# COMPACT_ATOMS: atom_id res chain seq x y z
N MET A 1 9.43 -21.49 7.10
CA MET A 1 9.98 -20.22 7.65
C MET A 1 8.97 -19.08 7.51
N ALA A 2 8.28 -18.95 6.37
CA ALA A 2 7.20 -17.98 6.17
C ALA A 2 6.05 -18.09 7.20
N ASP A 3 5.81 -19.28 7.76
CA ASP A 3 4.70 -19.51 8.71
C ASP A 3 4.87 -18.81 10.06
N LYS A 4 6.06 -18.29 10.38
CA LYS A 4 6.35 -17.62 11.65
C LYS A 4 6.05 -16.11 11.65
N TYR A 5 5.87 -15.51 10.48
CA TYR A 5 5.70 -14.06 10.35
C TYR A 5 4.40 -13.72 9.62
N MET A 6 3.82 -12.58 9.98
CA MET A 6 2.65 -12.01 9.32
C MET A 6 3.02 -10.64 8.77
N LEU A 7 2.51 -10.31 7.59
CA LEU A 7 2.67 -8.99 7.00
C LEU A 7 1.79 -7.99 7.73
N ARG A 8 2.35 -6.85 8.13
CA ARG A 8 1.57 -5.71 8.60
C ARG A 8 1.77 -4.59 7.60
N VAL A 9 0.68 -4.14 6.99
CA VAL A 9 0.70 -3.07 5.98
C VAL A 9 0.00 -1.85 6.57
N THR A 10 0.76 -0.77 6.73
CA THR A 10 0.27 0.50 7.25
C THR A 10 0.53 1.62 6.24
N ALA A 11 -0.27 2.68 6.29
CA ALA A 11 -0.03 3.88 5.48
C ALA A 11 -0.54 5.13 6.19
N GLY A 12 0.11 6.26 5.92
CA GLY A 12 -0.18 7.56 6.51
C GLY A 12 0.36 8.70 5.65
N SER A 13 0.25 9.92 6.16
CA SER A 13 0.73 11.14 5.48
C SER A 13 2.24 11.34 5.56
N ASP A 14 2.92 10.57 6.41
CA ASP A 14 4.32 10.69 6.76
C ASP A 14 4.87 9.36 7.32
N TYR A 15 6.17 9.36 7.64
CA TYR A 15 6.91 8.19 8.12
C TYR A 15 6.71 7.88 9.60
N ASP A 16 6.02 8.72 10.38
CA ASP A 16 5.78 8.44 11.79
C ASP A 16 4.71 7.35 11.91
N GLU A 17 5.10 6.17 12.38
CA GLU A 17 4.22 5.01 12.56
C GLU A 17 2.98 5.32 13.41
N ALA A 18 3.06 6.28 14.33
CA ALA A 18 1.93 6.70 15.16
C ALA A 18 0.82 7.37 14.35
N ASN A 19 1.14 7.96 13.20
CA ASN A 19 0.20 8.62 12.30
C ASN A 19 -0.32 7.68 11.20
N GLN A 20 0.19 6.46 11.12
CA GLN A 20 -0.22 5.49 10.11
C GLN A 20 -1.42 4.67 10.56
N LYS A 21 -2.22 4.26 9.58
CA LYS A 21 -3.38 3.40 9.77
C LYS A 21 -3.14 2.06 9.08
N LEU A 22 -3.73 1.02 9.66
CA LEU A 22 -3.73 -0.31 9.07
C LEU A 22 -4.48 -0.29 7.73
N VAL A 23 -3.89 -0.88 6.70
CA VAL A 23 -4.49 -0.99 5.37
C VAL A 23 -5.39 -2.23 5.31
N HIS A 24 -6.60 -2.07 4.78
CA HIS A 24 -7.53 -3.18 4.51
C HIS A 24 -7.15 -3.92 3.23
N VAL A 25 -6.04 -4.67 3.29
CA VAL A 25 -5.48 -5.41 2.14
C VAL A 25 -6.52 -6.36 1.53
N ASN A 26 -6.56 -6.40 0.20
CA ASN A 26 -7.46 -7.22 -0.63
C ASN A 26 -8.96 -6.90 -0.50
N THR A 27 -9.32 -5.74 0.07
CA THR A 27 -10.71 -5.26 0.09
C THR A 27 -10.92 -4.14 -0.93
N GLU A 28 -12.17 -3.93 -1.34
CA GLU A 28 -12.57 -2.79 -2.19
C GLU A 28 -12.81 -1.51 -1.37
N GLN A 29 -12.23 -1.41 -0.17
CA GLN A 29 -12.29 -0.22 0.68
C GLN A 29 -10.92 0.50 0.65
N PRO A 30 -10.77 1.56 -0.15
CA PRO A 30 -9.54 2.34 -0.16
C PRO A 30 -9.31 3.02 1.20
N LEU A 31 -8.05 3.05 1.63
CA LEU A 31 -7.65 3.85 2.78
C LEU A 31 -7.53 5.32 2.35
N SER A 32 -8.30 6.19 2.98
CA SER A 32 -8.19 7.64 2.78
C SER A 32 -7.07 8.23 3.63
N ILE A 33 -6.18 8.98 2.97
CA ILE A 33 -5.07 9.72 3.59
C ILE A 33 -5.29 11.19 3.27
N SER A 34 -5.23 12.06 4.27
CA SER A 34 -5.47 13.49 4.10
C SER A 34 -4.49 14.28 4.93
N ASN A 35 -3.91 15.33 4.34
CA ASN A 35 -3.06 16.28 5.05
C ASN A 35 -3.28 17.70 4.50
N SER A 36 -2.41 18.64 4.87
CA SER A 36 -2.50 20.04 4.42
C SER A 36 -2.16 20.25 2.94
N LYS A 37 -1.58 19.26 2.25
CA LYS A 37 -1.11 19.36 0.86
C LYS A 37 -2.02 18.63 -0.12
N LEU A 38 -2.63 17.51 0.27
CA LEU A 38 -3.43 16.68 -0.62
C LEU A 38 -4.44 15.81 0.14
N ASP A 39 -5.38 15.26 -0.62
CA ASP A 39 -6.18 14.09 -0.26
C ASP A 39 -5.78 12.92 -1.17
N ALA A 40 -5.66 11.72 -0.63
CA ALA A 40 -5.30 10.52 -1.36
C ALA A 40 -6.16 9.32 -0.96
N SER A 41 -6.35 8.42 -1.90
CA SER A 41 -6.98 7.12 -1.70
C SER A 41 -5.99 6.03 -2.08
N LEU A 42 -5.78 5.06 -1.19
CA LEU A 42 -4.83 3.97 -1.37
C LEU A 42 -5.55 2.62 -1.32
N THR A 43 -5.29 1.75 -2.30
CA THR A 43 -5.72 0.35 -2.28
C THR A 43 -4.52 -0.56 -2.48
N VAL A 44 -4.32 -1.47 -1.54
CA VAL A 44 -3.25 -2.47 -1.58
C VAL A 44 -3.85 -3.85 -1.74
N ARG A 45 -3.32 -4.61 -2.70
CA ARG A 45 -3.69 -6.00 -2.98
C ARG A 45 -2.42 -6.84 -2.96
N ILE A 46 -2.48 -8.01 -2.34
CA ILE A 46 -1.34 -8.93 -2.24
C ILE A 46 -1.88 -10.35 -2.45
N GLN A 47 -1.32 -11.07 -3.42
CA GLN A 47 -1.70 -12.45 -3.70
C GLN A 47 -1.18 -13.35 -2.57
N ASN A 48 -2.00 -14.31 -2.12
CA ASN A 48 -1.70 -15.19 -1.00
C ASN A 48 -1.36 -14.41 0.30
N TYR A 49 -2.05 -13.28 0.53
CA TYR A 49 -1.85 -12.44 1.70
C TYR A 49 -2.03 -13.20 3.00
N ARG A 50 -1.05 -13.04 3.89
CA ARG A 50 -1.06 -13.53 5.27
C ARG A 50 -0.58 -12.41 6.17
N GLY A 51 -1.52 -11.64 6.70
CA GLY A 51 -1.16 -10.44 7.43
C GLY A 51 -2.23 -9.93 8.38
N GLU A 52 -1.96 -8.76 8.94
CA GLU A 52 -2.88 -8.03 9.80
C GLU A 52 -3.70 -7.04 8.94
N PRO A 53 -5.02 -6.89 9.18
CA PRO A 53 -5.81 -7.63 10.16
C PRO A 53 -6.06 -9.08 9.71
N VAL A 54 -6.15 -10.00 10.68
CA VAL A 54 -6.15 -11.47 10.45
C VAL A 54 -7.30 -11.93 9.53
N ASN A 55 -8.38 -11.15 9.47
CA ASN A 55 -9.56 -11.42 8.65
C ASN A 55 -9.50 -10.82 7.24
N SER A 56 -8.39 -10.17 6.85
CA SER A 56 -8.20 -9.72 5.47
C SER A 56 -8.20 -10.92 4.51
N PRO A 57 -8.85 -10.81 3.34
CA PRO A 57 -8.82 -11.87 2.33
C PRO A 57 -7.39 -12.20 1.91
N SER A 58 -7.11 -13.48 1.64
CA SER A 58 -5.79 -13.90 1.13
C SER A 58 -5.58 -13.54 -0.35
N SER A 59 -6.65 -13.24 -1.10
CA SER A 59 -6.61 -12.81 -2.50
C SER A 59 -7.86 -11.99 -2.84
N CYS A 60 -7.96 -11.46 -4.06
CA CYS A 60 -9.13 -10.75 -4.57
C CYS A 60 -9.25 -10.88 -6.10
N THR A 61 -10.38 -10.43 -6.67
CA THR A 61 -10.73 -10.55 -8.10
C THR A 61 -9.72 -9.91 -9.05
N TYR A 62 -8.92 -8.95 -8.57
CA TYR A 62 -7.81 -8.38 -9.32
C TYR A 62 -6.86 -9.47 -9.85
N PHE A 63 -6.50 -10.47 -9.03
CA PHE A 63 -5.57 -11.54 -9.43
C PHE A 63 -6.23 -12.63 -10.29
N GLU A 64 -7.52 -12.50 -10.59
CA GLU A 64 -8.28 -13.43 -11.44
C GLU A 64 -8.55 -12.83 -12.83
N THR A 65 -8.33 -11.53 -13.00
CA THR A 65 -8.60 -10.79 -14.23
C THR A 65 -7.35 -10.63 -15.07
N ASP A 66 -7.46 -10.77 -16.40
CA ASP A 66 -6.34 -10.50 -17.31
C ASP A 66 -6.08 -8.98 -17.39
N PRO A 67 -4.81 -8.53 -17.42
CA PRO A 67 -3.57 -9.31 -17.48
C PRO A 67 -2.97 -9.68 -16.11
N HIS A 68 -3.67 -9.44 -15.01
CA HIS A 68 -3.16 -9.45 -13.63
C HIS A 68 -3.04 -10.83 -12.97
N LYS A 69 -3.33 -11.92 -13.70
CA LYS A 69 -3.26 -13.29 -13.16
C LYS A 69 -1.88 -13.70 -12.65
N SER A 70 -0.82 -13.07 -13.15
CA SER A 70 0.56 -13.31 -12.74
C SER A 70 1.09 -12.29 -11.72
N ASP A 71 0.31 -11.28 -11.36
CA ASP A 71 0.75 -10.23 -10.45
C ASP A 71 0.80 -10.76 -9.01
N LEU A 72 1.86 -10.45 -8.27
CA LEU A 72 2.00 -10.85 -6.87
C LEU A 72 1.41 -9.81 -5.91
N TYR A 73 1.37 -8.55 -6.33
CA TYR A 73 0.80 -7.45 -5.56
C TYR A 73 0.39 -6.31 -6.49
N SER A 74 -0.45 -5.42 -5.97
CA SER A 74 -0.87 -4.19 -6.63
C SER A 74 -1.01 -3.08 -5.60
N ILE A 75 -0.43 -1.92 -5.91
CA ILE A 75 -0.55 -0.71 -5.11
C ILE A 75 -1.16 0.34 -6.03
N SER A 76 -2.44 0.64 -5.81
CA SER A 76 -3.16 1.67 -6.55
C SER A 76 -3.38 2.86 -5.64
N PHE A 77 -3.09 4.05 -6.15
CA PHE A 77 -3.41 5.28 -5.46
C PHE A 77 -3.90 6.35 -6.42
N SER A 78 -4.77 7.20 -5.90
CA SER A 78 -5.17 8.45 -6.53
C SER A 78 -5.02 9.56 -5.51
N PHE A 79 -4.77 10.79 -5.98
CA PHE A 79 -4.66 11.94 -5.09
C PHE A 79 -5.12 13.22 -5.78
N THR A 80 -5.57 14.15 -4.97
CA THR A 80 -5.98 15.50 -5.37
C THR A 80 -5.17 16.51 -4.55
N PRO A 81 -4.28 17.28 -5.18
CA PRO A 81 -3.59 18.39 -4.51
C PRO A 81 -4.59 19.44 -4.02
N LYS A 82 -4.36 19.98 -2.81
CA LYS A 82 -5.11 21.11 -2.23
C LYS A 82 -4.55 22.48 -2.62
N LYS A 83 -3.38 22.46 -3.27
CA LYS A 83 -2.65 23.62 -3.76
C LYS A 83 -1.82 23.20 -4.96
N ASP A 84 -1.40 24.17 -5.74
CA ASP A 84 -0.51 23.92 -6.87
C ASP A 84 0.80 23.30 -6.40
N ILE A 85 1.27 22.31 -7.17
CA ILE A 85 2.52 21.60 -6.94
C ILE A 85 3.36 21.77 -8.20
N ASN A 86 4.61 22.20 -8.04
CA ASN A 86 5.57 22.19 -9.15
C ASN A 86 5.80 20.73 -9.58
N GLY A 87 5.53 20.41 -10.85
CA GLY A 87 5.69 19.06 -11.36
C GLY A 87 7.12 18.51 -11.25
N HIS A 88 8.14 19.38 -11.24
CA HIS A 88 9.53 18.95 -11.02
C HIS A 88 9.80 18.47 -9.59
N ASP A 89 9.01 18.93 -8.63
CA ASP A 89 9.13 18.55 -7.21
C ASP A 89 8.27 17.33 -6.87
N LEU A 90 7.46 16.84 -7.83
CA LEU A 90 6.58 15.70 -7.65
C LEU A 90 7.32 14.39 -7.94
N VAL A 91 7.79 13.74 -6.88
CA VAL A 91 8.52 12.48 -6.96
C VAL A 91 7.59 11.32 -6.61
N PHE A 92 7.62 10.28 -7.44
CA PHE A 92 7.01 8.99 -7.16
C PHE A 92 8.08 7.92 -7.13
N GLY A 93 8.06 7.06 -6.12
CA GLY A 93 9.03 5.99 -6.01
C GLY A 93 8.86 5.21 -4.72
N ASN A 94 9.55 4.09 -4.68
CA ASN A 94 9.73 3.34 -3.45
C ASN A 94 10.94 3.91 -2.72
N ASP A 95 10.77 4.16 -1.43
CA ASP A 95 11.85 4.48 -0.52
C ASP A 95 12.06 3.28 0.43
N PHE A 96 13.31 2.97 0.74
CA PHE A 96 13.67 1.80 1.54
C PHE A 96 14.57 2.21 2.69
N ASP A 97 14.13 1.98 3.93
CA ASP A 97 14.93 2.29 5.13
C ASP A 97 16.27 1.54 5.16
N HIS A 98 16.34 0.37 4.51
CA HIS A 98 17.54 -0.47 4.44
C HIS A 98 17.73 -1.08 3.05
N PRO A 99 18.99 -1.33 2.62
CA PRO A 99 19.27 -2.01 1.36
C PRO A 99 18.63 -3.40 1.32
N ILE A 100 17.93 -3.72 0.24
CA ILE A 100 17.31 -5.05 0.01
C ILE A 100 18.35 -6.17 0.05
N ARG A 101 19.60 -5.89 -0.34
CA ARG A 101 20.70 -6.85 -0.38
C ARG A 101 20.96 -7.54 0.97
N ASP A 102 20.67 -6.86 2.07
CA ASP A 102 21.01 -7.37 3.40
C ASP A 102 19.89 -8.25 4.01
N LYS A 103 18.80 -8.50 3.26
CA LYS A 103 17.62 -9.27 3.69
C LYS A 103 17.12 -10.34 2.70
N LEU A 104 17.87 -10.65 1.64
CA LEU A 104 17.56 -11.73 0.69
C LEU A 104 18.24 -13.06 1.06
#